data_AF-A0A4Q3UGD6-F1
#
_entry.id   AF-A0A4Q3UGD6-F1
#
_cell.length_a   1.000
_cell.length_b   1.000
_cell.length_c   1.000
_cell.angle_alpha   90.00
_cell.angle_beta   90.00
_cell.angle_gamma   90.00
#
_symmetry.space_group_name_H-M   'P 1'
#
loop_
_entity.id
_entity.type
_entity.pdbx_description
1 polymer ?
#
loop_
_entity_poly.entity_id
_entity_poly.type
_entity_poly.pdbx_seq_one_letter_code
_entity_poly.pdbx_strand_id
1 'polypeptide(L)'
;TSRKATASDIVLVFLAGHGTSRLGEVNDYFFLTADADPGDLQPSAAGVSVFSGEELRTALAKIPAAKQVVVLDTCHSGAASKSLVASRSLAGDYGRAYESIRDASGTWVLAGAAANQLAYEAGTVDHGMLTYALLEAIDRATPDGLRKAQSGDLFVDVETWLKYAVGRVESLKSELDLPGVQQPELRTSTSSGSFDIGVTNPANRGELGLQAPKPVVIVGSFAGANDEDPLRLEKAVGAIMGDSKKVKPWLDVASHPGVFRIAGSYAVAGKVVTLKLLIQRFDAAGDRKTLKSIVLTGSKADPAALAGKVRAATESELSSAAK
;
A
#
# COMPACT_ATOMS: atom_id res chain seq x y z
N THR A 1 -21.74 2.13 22.34
CA THR A 1 -20.81 1.00 22.12
C THR A 1 -20.01 0.66 23.36
N SER A 2 -19.47 1.63 24.13
CA SER A 2 -18.84 1.35 25.44
C SER A 2 -19.74 0.64 26.46
N ARG A 3 -21.05 0.94 26.49
CA ARG A 3 -22.02 0.31 27.41
C ARG A 3 -22.32 -1.18 27.15
N LYS A 4 -21.86 -1.75 26.03
CA LYS A 4 -22.15 -3.15 25.67
C LYS A 4 -20.95 -4.08 25.87
N ALA A 5 -19.72 -3.55 25.89
CA ALA A 5 -18.52 -4.34 26.05
C ALA A 5 -18.31 -4.71 27.54
N THR A 6 -17.93 -5.96 27.77
CA THR A 6 -17.61 -6.55 29.06
C THR A 6 -16.10 -6.74 29.20
N ALA A 7 -15.62 -7.09 30.40
CA ALA A 7 -14.20 -7.31 30.64
C ALA A 7 -13.60 -8.49 29.85
N SER A 8 -14.43 -9.44 29.43
CA SER A 8 -14.02 -10.61 28.64
C SER A 8 -14.02 -10.37 27.13
N ASP A 9 -14.57 -9.26 26.67
CA ASP A 9 -14.64 -8.95 25.24
C ASP A 9 -13.29 -8.46 24.70
N ILE A 10 -13.17 -8.54 23.38
CA ILE A 10 -12.08 -7.94 22.62
C ILE A 10 -12.66 -6.75 21.86
N VAL A 11 -11.99 -5.61 21.92
CA VAL A 11 -12.38 -4.43 21.15
C VAL A 11 -11.30 -4.12 20.12
N LEU A 12 -11.67 -4.15 18.84
CA LEU A 12 -10.87 -3.65 17.74
C LEU A 12 -11.46 -2.32 17.27
N VAL A 13 -10.65 -1.27 17.31
CA VAL A 13 -10.95 0.02 16.71
C VAL A 13 -10.04 0.18 15.49
N PHE A 14 -10.62 0.31 14.31
CA PHE A 14 -9.91 0.56 13.08
C PHE A 14 -10.37 1.89 12.50
N LEU A 15 -9.44 2.85 12.39
CA LEU A 15 -9.70 4.18 11.86
C LEU A 15 -8.82 4.41 10.63
N ALA A 16 -9.44 4.53 9.47
CA ALA A 16 -8.78 4.93 8.23
C ALA A 16 -9.39 6.23 7.71
N GLY A 17 -8.55 7.19 7.34
CA GLY A 17 -9.01 8.50 6.90
C GLY A 17 -7.95 9.60 7.03
N HIS A 18 -8.40 10.85 7.07
CA HIS A 18 -7.51 12.00 7.19
C HIS A 18 -7.18 12.31 8.64
N GLY A 19 -5.90 12.52 8.92
CA GLY A 19 -5.40 13.02 10.19
C GLY A 19 -4.64 14.34 10.05
N THR A 20 -4.73 15.20 11.06
CA THR A 20 -3.92 16.41 11.18
C THR A 20 -3.21 16.46 12.53
N SER A 21 -2.06 17.13 12.56
CA SER A 21 -1.26 17.35 13.77
C SER A 21 -1.62 18.66 14.48
N ARG A 22 -2.48 19.45 13.85
CA ARG A 22 -2.76 20.82 14.27
C ARG A 22 -4.20 21.18 14.01
N LEU A 23 -4.80 21.80 15.01
CA LEU A 23 -6.14 22.40 14.96
C LEU A 23 -6.04 23.81 15.57
N GLY A 24 -6.08 24.85 14.74
CA GLY A 24 -5.77 26.22 15.16
C GLY A 24 -4.35 26.36 15.74
N GLU A 25 -4.23 26.64 17.04
CA GLU A 25 -2.93 26.73 17.75
C GLU A 25 -2.58 25.46 18.55
N VAL A 26 -3.49 24.49 18.61
CA VAL A 26 -3.29 23.24 19.37
C VAL A 26 -2.57 22.25 18.48
N ASN A 27 -1.46 21.68 18.99
CA ASN A 27 -0.77 20.57 18.34
C ASN A 27 -1.05 19.28 19.10
N ASP A 28 -1.64 18.31 18.41
CA ASP A 28 -1.98 16.96 18.89
C ASP A 28 -2.33 16.07 17.67
N TYR A 29 -2.54 14.77 17.85
CA TYR A 29 -3.24 13.95 16.84
C TYR A 29 -4.71 14.36 16.77
N PHE A 30 -5.21 14.59 15.57
CA PHE A 30 -6.63 14.79 15.31
C PHE A 30 -7.10 13.94 14.12
N PHE A 31 -8.19 13.22 14.29
CA PHE A 31 -8.87 12.49 13.22
C PHE A 31 -10.02 13.33 12.66
N LEU A 32 -10.08 13.44 11.33
CA LEU A 32 -11.14 14.16 10.62
C LEU A 32 -12.28 13.20 10.28
N THR A 33 -13.49 13.54 10.72
CA THR A 33 -14.71 12.81 10.30
C THR A 33 -15.11 13.20 8.87
N ALA A 34 -16.12 12.52 8.32
CA ALA A 34 -16.64 12.84 6.99
C ALA A 34 -17.21 14.27 6.86
N ASP A 35 -17.59 14.89 7.98
CA ASP A 35 -18.16 16.25 8.01
C ASP A 35 -17.08 17.34 8.15
N ALA A 36 -15.80 16.96 8.29
CA ALA A 36 -14.70 17.92 8.39
C ALA A 36 -14.33 18.47 7.01
N ASP A 37 -14.08 19.78 6.93
CA ASP A 37 -13.41 20.39 5.79
C ASP A 37 -11.90 20.46 6.07
N PRO A 38 -11.05 19.68 5.36
CA PRO A 38 -9.60 19.73 5.54
C PRO A 38 -8.99 21.10 5.20
N GLY A 39 -9.70 21.94 4.44
CA GLY A 39 -9.29 23.30 4.09
C GLY A 39 -9.59 24.35 5.17
N ASP A 40 -10.43 24.04 6.15
CA ASP A 40 -10.88 24.99 7.19
C ASP A 40 -10.90 24.36 8.60
N LEU A 41 -9.72 24.03 9.10
CA LEU A 41 -9.52 23.40 10.41
C LEU A 41 -9.39 24.44 11.54
N GLN A 42 -10.49 25.12 11.84
CA GLN A 42 -10.61 26.04 12.98
C GLN A 42 -10.80 25.28 14.30
N PRO A 43 -10.46 25.88 15.47
CA PRO A 43 -10.73 25.29 16.78
C PRO A 43 -12.19 24.86 17.00
N SER A 44 -13.16 25.51 16.35
CA SER A 44 -14.58 25.17 16.42
C SER A 44 -14.94 23.80 15.82
N ALA A 45 -14.05 23.19 15.03
CA ALA A 45 -14.25 21.84 14.51
C ALA A 45 -14.03 20.74 15.57
N ALA A 46 -13.33 21.06 16.67
CA ALA A 46 -13.05 20.13 17.77
C ALA A 46 -14.34 19.63 18.43
N GLY A 47 -14.46 18.30 18.59
CA GLY A 47 -15.62 17.65 19.19
C GLY A 47 -16.90 17.70 18.34
N VAL A 48 -16.82 18.26 17.12
CA VAL A 48 -17.95 18.36 16.18
C VAL A 48 -17.66 17.50 14.95
N SER A 49 -16.65 17.88 14.16
CA SER A 49 -16.25 17.18 12.95
C SER A 49 -14.82 16.62 13.02
N VAL A 50 -14.10 16.89 14.12
CA VAL A 50 -12.75 16.43 14.39
C VAL A 50 -12.65 15.96 15.85
N PHE A 51 -11.96 14.85 16.12
CA PHE A 51 -11.65 14.42 17.50
C PHE A 51 -10.17 14.21 17.71
N SER A 52 -9.69 14.46 18.92
CA SER A 52 -8.26 14.35 19.28
C SER A 52 -7.85 12.94 19.72
N GLY A 53 -6.54 12.71 19.76
CA GLY A 53 -5.94 11.51 20.35
C GLY A 53 -6.32 11.35 21.83
N GLU A 54 -6.37 12.45 22.59
CA GLU A 54 -6.79 12.42 23.99
C GLU A 54 -8.28 12.07 24.16
N GLU A 55 -9.14 12.56 23.27
CA GLU A 55 -10.57 12.17 23.26
C GLU A 55 -10.71 10.68 22.96
N LEU A 56 -9.95 10.16 21.99
CA LEU A 56 -9.90 8.73 21.68
C LEU A 56 -9.37 7.91 22.87
N ARG A 57 -8.26 8.30 23.50
CA ARG A 57 -7.72 7.68 24.71
C ARG A 57 -8.76 7.65 25.82
N THR A 58 -9.39 8.79 26.10
CA THR A 58 -10.42 8.91 27.13
C THR A 58 -11.64 8.03 26.84
N ALA A 59 -12.01 7.88 25.56
CA ALA A 59 -13.08 6.98 25.16
C ALA A 59 -12.70 5.50 25.36
N LEU A 60 -11.49 5.10 24.97
CA LEU A 60 -10.96 3.75 25.12
C LEU A 60 -10.81 3.35 26.60
N ALA A 61 -10.33 4.25 27.45
CA ALA A 61 -10.19 4.03 28.89
C ALA A 61 -11.54 3.78 29.60
N LYS A 62 -12.65 4.22 29.02
CA LYS A 62 -14.02 3.97 29.54
C LYS A 62 -14.58 2.61 29.12
N ILE A 63 -13.90 1.88 28.24
CA ILE A 63 -14.34 0.56 27.77
C ILE A 63 -13.86 -0.50 28.78
N PRO A 64 -14.76 -1.34 29.34
CA PRO A 64 -14.38 -2.35 30.32
C PRO A 64 -13.45 -3.46 29.82
N ALA A 65 -13.38 -3.67 28.50
CA ALA A 65 -12.58 -4.70 27.86
C ALA A 65 -11.08 -4.49 28.12
N ALA A 66 -10.42 -5.51 28.69
CA ALA A 66 -8.98 -5.48 28.94
C ALA A 66 -8.14 -5.77 27.68
N LYS A 67 -8.77 -6.24 26.61
CA LYS A 67 -8.12 -6.56 25.32
C LYS A 67 -8.58 -5.56 24.28
N GLN A 68 -7.74 -4.58 23.98
CA GLN A 68 -8.05 -3.54 23.00
C GLN A 68 -6.98 -3.50 21.91
N VAL A 69 -7.40 -3.38 20.66
CA VAL A 69 -6.53 -3.17 19.51
C VAL A 69 -7.01 -1.91 18.80
N VAL A 70 -6.11 -0.98 18.56
CA VAL A 70 -6.36 0.29 17.87
C VAL A 70 -5.45 0.35 16.66
N VAL A 71 -6.04 0.47 15.48
CA VAL A 71 -5.32 0.65 14.22
C VAL A 71 -5.68 2.00 13.65
N LEU A 72 -4.68 2.86 13.45
CA LEU A 72 -4.81 4.21 12.92
C LEU A 72 -4.16 4.28 11.54
N ASP A 73 -4.89 3.94 10.48
CA ASP A 73 -4.44 4.07 9.09
C ASP A 73 -4.75 5.48 8.55
N THR A 74 -4.15 6.50 9.18
CA THR A 74 -4.39 7.90 8.82
C THR A 74 -3.20 8.56 8.14
N CYS A 75 -3.47 9.25 7.03
CA CYS A 75 -2.49 10.10 6.35
C CYS A 75 -2.34 11.43 7.07
N HIS A 76 -1.10 11.94 7.14
CA HIS A 76 -0.82 13.31 7.59
C HIS A 76 -1.24 14.31 6.49
N SER A 77 -2.52 14.71 6.44
CA SER A 77 -3.02 15.64 5.41
C SER A 77 -2.35 17.02 5.48
N GLY A 78 -1.81 17.41 6.65
CA GLY A 78 -0.98 18.61 6.82
C GLY A 78 0.33 18.64 6.01
N ALA A 79 0.90 17.49 5.64
CA ALA A 79 2.14 17.42 4.84
C ALA A 79 1.89 17.57 3.32
N ALA A 80 0.64 17.48 2.87
CA ALA A 80 0.27 17.65 1.46
C ALA A 80 0.21 19.13 1.03
N SER A 81 0.16 20.09 1.98
CA SER A 81 0.38 21.50 1.67
C SER A 81 1.89 21.75 1.53
N LYS A 82 2.32 22.33 0.40
CA LYS A 82 3.73 22.55 -0.01
C LYS A 82 4.62 23.35 0.96
N SER A 83 4.16 23.66 2.18
CA SER A 83 4.85 24.53 3.14
C SER A 83 5.35 23.85 4.41
N LEU A 84 5.09 22.55 4.65
CA LEU A 84 5.24 21.96 6.00
C LEU A 84 6.26 20.83 6.16
N VAL A 85 7.14 20.60 5.16
CA VAL A 85 8.21 19.57 5.21
C VAL A 85 9.29 19.86 6.29
N ALA A 86 9.16 20.91 7.09
CA ALA A 86 10.25 21.45 7.92
C ALA A 86 10.12 21.28 9.45
N SER A 87 9.08 20.67 10.04
CA SER A 87 8.95 20.66 11.51
C SER A 87 9.10 19.28 12.15
N ARG A 88 10.26 19.10 12.81
CA ARG A 88 10.52 18.02 13.80
C ARG A 88 9.51 18.00 14.96
N SER A 89 8.76 19.08 15.19
CA SER A 89 7.75 19.16 16.27
C SER A 89 6.54 18.25 16.00
N LEU A 90 6.09 18.16 14.74
CA LEU A 90 4.92 17.34 14.36
C LEU A 90 5.17 15.86 14.64
N ALA A 91 6.42 15.41 14.45
CA ALA A 91 6.84 14.06 14.77
C ALA A 91 6.75 13.76 16.29
N GLY A 92 6.98 14.79 17.13
CA GLY A 92 6.88 14.65 18.58
C GLY A 92 5.43 14.59 19.08
N ASP A 93 4.51 15.31 18.44
CA ASP A 93 3.13 15.46 18.91
C ASP A 93 2.32 14.16 18.73
N TYR A 94 2.41 13.52 17.56
CA TYR A 94 1.78 12.20 17.36
C TYR A 94 2.43 11.10 18.20
N GLY A 95 3.76 11.10 18.32
CA GLY A 95 4.44 10.11 19.14
C GLY A 95 3.93 10.13 20.58
N ARG A 96 3.74 11.32 21.15
CA ARG A 96 3.13 11.51 22.47
C ARG A 96 1.66 11.08 22.51
N ALA A 97 0.87 11.38 21.48
CA ALA A 97 -0.53 10.96 21.42
C ALA A 97 -0.67 9.42 21.33
N TYR A 98 0.17 8.75 20.55
CA TYR A 98 0.17 7.29 20.46
C TYR A 98 0.65 6.63 21.75
N GLU A 99 1.65 7.22 22.42
CA GLU A 99 2.06 6.82 23.77
C GLU A 99 0.92 7.00 24.77
N SER A 100 0.18 8.11 24.70
CA SER A 100 -0.93 8.35 25.60
C SER A 100 -2.07 7.35 25.35
N ILE A 101 -2.39 7.01 24.10
CA ILE A 101 -3.40 5.98 23.78
C ILE A 101 -2.96 4.61 24.29
N ARG A 102 -1.67 4.27 24.14
CA ARG A 102 -1.08 3.02 24.65
C ARG A 102 -1.19 2.87 26.17
N ASP A 103 -1.08 3.96 26.93
CA ASP A 103 -1.17 3.92 28.40
C ASP A 103 -2.57 3.46 28.91
N ALA A 104 -3.58 3.41 28.03
CA ALA A 104 -4.80 2.66 28.34
C ALA A 104 -4.47 1.17 28.47
N SER A 105 -4.65 0.61 29.67
CA SER A 105 -4.28 -0.78 30.00
C SER A 105 -4.76 -1.80 28.96
N GLY A 106 -3.86 -2.65 28.49
CA GLY A 106 -4.19 -3.74 27.57
C GLY A 106 -4.41 -3.33 26.10
N THR A 107 -3.99 -2.12 25.72
CA THR A 107 -4.14 -1.59 24.36
C THR A 107 -2.91 -1.87 23.49
N TRP A 108 -3.15 -2.51 22.35
CA TRP A 108 -2.23 -2.57 21.22
C TRP A 108 -2.55 -1.43 20.25
N VAL A 109 -1.57 -0.62 19.88
CA VAL A 109 -1.75 0.49 18.93
C VAL A 109 -0.84 0.28 17.73
N LEU A 110 -1.41 0.27 16.52
CA LEU A 110 -0.67 0.28 15.26
C LEU A 110 -1.04 1.54 14.48
N ALA A 111 -0.09 2.46 14.33
CA ALA A 111 -0.27 3.68 13.54
C ALA A 111 0.37 3.52 12.16
N GLY A 112 -0.35 3.82 11.08
CA GLY A 112 0.02 3.55 9.69
C GLY A 112 1.16 4.40 9.14
N ALA A 113 1.43 5.55 9.73
CA ALA A 113 2.61 6.35 9.44
C ALA A 113 3.32 6.72 10.74
N ALA A 114 4.64 6.59 10.76
CA ALA A 114 5.46 7.23 11.77
C ALA A 114 5.14 8.74 11.80
N ALA A 115 5.33 9.37 12.94
CA ALA A 115 4.87 10.74 13.19
C ALA A 115 5.38 11.81 12.19
N ASN A 116 6.38 11.48 11.38
CA ASN A 116 7.00 12.31 10.33
C ASN A 116 6.69 11.88 8.88
N GLN A 117 5.67 11.04 8.65
CA GLN A 117 5.48 10.33 7.37
C GLN A 117 4.06 10.48 6.78
N LEU A 118 3.97 10.37 5.46
CA LEU A 118 2.71 10.29 4.73
C LEU A 118 2.26 8.82 4.71
N ALA A 119 0.97 8.56 4.93
CA ALA A 119 0.38 7.28 4.57
C ALA A 119 -0.05 7.34 3.11
N TYR A 120 0.31 6.32 2.32
CA TYR A 120 -0.01 6.28 0.89
C TYR A 120 -1.20 5.36 0.64
N GLU A 121 -2.14 5.87 -0.14
CA GLU A 121 -3.05 5.06 -0.93
C GLU A 121 -2.36 4.79 -2.27
N ALA A 122 -1.94 3.55 -2.50
CA ALA A 122 -1.36 3.19 -3.77
C ALA A 122 -2.48 2.81 -4.72
N GLY A 123 -2.76 3.57 -5.78
CA GLY A 123 -3.79 3.22 -6.79
C GLY A 123 -3.57 1.89 -7.56
N THR A 124 -2.59 1.09 -7.14
CA THR A 124 -2.32 -0.30 -7.55
C THR A 124 -2.94 -1.35 -6.63
N VAL A 125 -3.40 -0.95 -5.45
CA VAL A 125 -4.18 -1.74 -4.49
C VAL A 125 -5.39 -0.89 -4.08
N ASP A 126 -6.60 -1.46 -4.01
CA ASP A 126 -7.82 -0.70 -3.69
C ASP A 126 -7.92 -0.33 -2.19
N HIS A 127 -6.78 -0.27 -1.49
CA HIS A 127 -6.66 -0.10 -0.05
C HIS A 127 -5.43 0.76 0.30
N GLY A 128 -5.44 1.44 1.45
CA GLY A 128 -4.23 2.01 2.05
C GLY A 128 -3.19 0.89 2.32
N MET A 129 -1.89 1.21 2.30
CA MET A 129 -0.86 0.17 2.43
C MET A 129 -0.96 -0.64 3.73
N LEU A 130 -1.26 0.02 4.86
CA LEU A 130 -1.43 -0.65 6.13
C LEU A 130 -2.70 -1.54 6.12
N THR A 131 -3.83 -1.00 5.66
CA THR A 131 -5.06 -1.78 5.46
C THR A 131 -4.80 -3.03 4.61
N TYR A 132 -4.14 -2.86 3.45
CA TYR A 132 -3.81 -3.96 2.55
C TYR A 132 -2.97 -5.03 3.25
N ALA A 133 -1.90 -4.63 3.95
CA ALA A 133 -1.00 -5.55 4.64
C ALA A 133 -1.71 -6.38 5.72
N LEU A 134 -2.63 -5.76 6.48
CA LEU A 134 -3.43 -6.44 7.49
C LEU A 134 -4.39 -7.46 6.87
N LEU A 135 -5.07 -7.09 5.78
CA LEU A 135 -5.97 -7.98 5.07
C LEU A 135 -5.23 -9.12 4.37
N GLU A 136 -4.04 -8.86 3.82
CA GLU A 136 -3.25 -9.85 3.08
C GLU A 136 -2.85 -11.04 3.95
N ALA A 137 -2.51 -10.81 5.22
CA ALA A 137 -2.21 -11.89 6.15
C ALA A 137 -3.38 -12.90 6.26
N ILE A 138 -4.60 -12.37 6.33
CA ILE A 138 -5.84 -13.13 6.49
C ILE A 138 -6.23 -13.79 5.16
N ASP A 139 -6.24 -13.02 4.07
CA ASP A 139 -6.66 -13.49 2.74
C ASP A 139 -5.71 -14.57 2.20
N ARG A 140 -4.40 -14.43 2.41
CA ARG A 140 -3.42 -15.45 2.02
C ARG A 140 -3.38 -16.63 2.99
N ALA A 141 -4.04 -16.53 4.15
CA ALA A 141 -3.94 -17.51 5.23
C ALA A 141 -2.46 -17.95 5.42
N THR A 142 -1.58 -16.96 5.61
CA THR A 142 -0.12 -17.17 5.65
C THR A 142 0.36 -17.42 7.08
N PRO A 143 1.21 -18.43 7.31
CA PRO A 143 1.83 -18.66 8.62
C PRO A 143 2.84 -17.56 9.01
N ASP A 144 3.23 -16.67 8.08
CA ASP A 144 4.13 -15.55 8.37
C ASP A 144 3.41 -14.41 9.11
N GLY A 145 2.08 -14.30 8.94
CA GLY A 145 1.25 -13.27 9.55
C GLY A 145 0.18 -13.78 10.49
N LEU A 146 0.06 -15.10 10.64
CA LEU A 146 -0.93 -15.76 11.49
C LEU A 146 -0.27 -16.89 12.30
N ARG A 147 -0.75 -17.10 13.52
CA ARG A 147 -0.21 -18.12 14.41
C ARG A 147 -0.82 -19.48 14.09
N LYS A 148 0.01 -20.44 13.69
CA LYS A 148 -0.43 -21.81 13.38
C LYS A 148 -0.71 -22.62 14.65
N ALA A 149 -1.89 -23.24 14.70
CA ALA A 149 -2.25 -24.20 15.74
C ALA A 149 -1.91 -25.64 15.32
N GLN A 150 -1.88 -26.55 16.30
CA GLN A 150 -1.64 -27.98 16.07
C GLN A 150 -2.73 -28.62 15.20
N SER A 151 -3.96 -28.09 15.24
CA SER A 151 -5.07 -28.52 14.38
C SER A 151 -4.84 -28.22 12.89
N GLY A 152 -3.91 -27.31 12.56
CA GLY A 152 -3.72 -26.77 11.22
C GLY A 152 -4.44 -25.44 10.99
N ASP A 153 -5.28 -25.00 11.92
CA ASP A 153 -5.91 -23.67 11.89
C ASP A 153 -4.88 -22.55 12.07
N LEU A 154 -5.23 -21.37 11.57
CA LEU A 154 -4.41 -20.17 11.62
C LEU A 154 -5.16 -19.11 12.43
N PHE A 155 -4.61 -18.76 13.59
CA PHE A 155 -5.17 -17.75 14.47
C PHE A 155 -4.64 -16.36 14.11
N VAL A 156 -5.53 -15.38 14.08
CA VAL A 156 -5.19 -13.96 14.00
C VAL A 156 -4.73 -13.52 15.40
N ASP A 157 -3.50 -13.89 15.74
CA ASP A 157 -2.81 -13.44 16.94
C ASP A 157 -2.36 -11.98 16.75
N VAL A 158 -2.71 -11.09 17.69
CA VAL A 158 -2.49 -9.64 17.54
C VAL A 158 -1.02 -9.30 17.30
N GLU A 159 -0.11 -9.85 18.09
CA GLU A 159 1.31 -9.54 17.96
C GLU A 159 1.85 -9.96 16.58
N THR A 160 1.58 -11.20 16.18
CA THR A 160 2.03 -11.76 14.90
C THR A 160 1.45 -10.99 13.72
N TRP A 161 0.13 -10.73 13.76
CA TRP A 161 -0.60 -10.05 12.70
C TRP A 161 -0.16 -8.59 12.51
N LEU A 162 -0.02 -7.84 13.61
CA LEU A 162 0.42 -6.44 13.53
C LEU A 162 1.89 -6.34 13.11
N LYS A 163 2.78 -7.22 13.61
CA LYS A 163 4.19 -7.26 13.17
C LYS A 163 4.34 -7.59 11.70
N TYR A 164 3.54 -8.53 11.19
CA TYR A 164 3.48 -8.81 9.75
C TYR A 164 3.10 -7.56 8.97
N ALA A 165 2.08 -6.83 9.41
CA ALA A 165 1.67 -5.61 8.73
C ALA A 165 2.77 -4.54 8.71
N VAL A 166 3.51 -4.35 9.81
CA VAL A 166 4.67 -3.43 9.85
C VAL A 166 5.69 -3.78 8.77
N GLY A 167 6.18 -5.02 8.74
CA GLY A 167 7.18 -5.45 7.77
C GLY A 167 6.64 -5.48 6.33
N ARG A 168 5.36 -5.83 6.16
CA ARG A 168 4.73 -5.91 4.84
C ARG A 168 4.57 -4.52 4.22
N VAL A 169 4.21 -3.49 4.98
CA VAL A 169 4.15 -2.10 4.48
C VAL A 169 5.51 -1.65 3.94
N GLU A 170 6.61 -1.99 4.62
CA GLU A 170 7.96 -1.69 4.11
C GLU A 170 8.26 -2.40 2.79
N SER A 171 7.92 -3.68 2.69
CA SER A 171 8.12 -4.44 1.45
C SER A 171 7.20 -3.98 0.30
N LEU A 172 5.95 -3.58 0.60
CA LEU A 172 5.00 -3.05 -0.38
C LEU A 172 5.49 -1.73 -0.96
N LYS A 173 6.09 -0.87 -0.14
CA LYS A 173 6.76 0.33 -0.64
C LYS A 173 7.81 -0.01 -1.68
N SER A 174 8.64 -1.03 -1.44
CA SER A 174 9.66 -1.47 -2.40
C SER A 174 9.06 -2.13 -3.65
N GLU A 175 7.93 -2.83 -3.51
CA GLU A 175 7.23 -3.47 -4.64
C GLU A 175 6.46 -2.47 -5.52
N LEU A 176 5.88 -1.45 -4.90
CA LEU A 176 5.02 -0.43 -5.54
C LEU A 176 5.74 0.87 -5.85
N ASP A 177 6.99 0.96 -5.39
CA ASP A 177 7.93 1.99 -5.74
C ASP A 177 7.45 3.41 -5.42
N LEU A 178 6.95 3.57 -4.21
CA LEU A 178 6.35 4.82 -3.75
C LEU A 178 7.42 5.77 -3.19
N PRO A 179 7.47 7.03 -3.65
CA PRO A 179 8.39 8.03 -3.12
C PRO A 179 7.92 8.47 -1.73
N GLY A 180 8.54 7.92 -0.68
CA GLY A 180 8.13 8.19 0.70
C GLY A 180 8.81 7.31 1.72
N VAL A 181 8.70 7.67 3.00
CA VAL A 181 8.88 6.71 4.09
C VAL A 181 7.49 6.52 4.67
N GLN A 182 7.01 5.27 4.73
CA GLN A 182 5.86 4.87 5.53
C GLN A 182 6.30 3.65 6.34
N GLN A 183 6.47 3.85 7.64
CA GLN A 183 6.86 2.85 8.61
C GLN A 183 5.79 2.87 9.69
N PRO A 184 4.92 1.84 9.73
CA PRO A 184 3.94 1.76 10.79
C PRO A 184 4.61 1.62 12.15
N GLU A 185 4.09 2.32 13.16
CA GLU A 185 4.58 2.23 14.53
C GLU A 185 3.67 1.31 15.35
N LEU A 186 4.24 0.20 15.82
CA LEU A 186 3.57 -0.69 16.77
C LEU A 186 3.95 -0.30 18.20
N ARG A 187 2.95 0.06 19.00
CA ARG A 187 3.09 0.38 20.43
C ARG A 187 2.21 -0.57 21.24
N THR A 188 2.76 -1.18 22.28
CA THR A 188 2.02 -2.10 23.17
C THR A 188 2.41 -1.87 24.62
N SER A 189 1.45 -1.98 25.55
CA SER A 189 1.77 -1.93 26.99
C SER A 189 2.58 -3.16 27.39
N THR A 190 3.63 -2.96 28.20
CA THR A 190 4.58 -4.01 28.61
C THR A 190 3.96 -5.15 29.42
N SER A 191 2.73 -4.99 29.91
CA SER A 191 2.01 -5.98 30.72
C SER A 191 0.98 -6.80 29.93
N SER A 192 0.71 -6.47 28.67
CA SER A 192 -0.29 -7.17 27.85
C SER A 192 0.36 -8.26 27.01
N GLY A 193 0.13 -9.52 27.37
CA GLY A 193 0.39 -10.63 26.46
C GLY A 193 -0.46 -10.53 25.18
N SER A 194 0.01 -11.15 24.10
CA SER A 194 -0.78 -11.27 22.86
C SER A 194 -2.02 -12.12 23.09
N PHE A 195 -3.01 -11.98 22.19
CA PHE A 195 -4.26 -12.73 22.20
C PHE A 195 -4.78 -12.90 20.77
N ASP A 196 -5.64 -13.90 20.57
CA ASP A 196 -6.27 -14.13 19.27
C ASP A 196 -7.56 -13.32 19.12
N ILE A 197 -7.77 -12.72 17.95
CA ILE A 197 -8.99 -11.96 17.60
C ILE A 197 -9.82 -12.64 16.52
N GLY A 198 -9.32 -13.75 15.97
CA GLY A 198 -10.00 -14.49 14.91
C GLY A 198 -9.26 -15.78 14.55
N VAL A 199 -9.90 -16.60 13.73
CA VAL A 199 -9.34 -17.85 13.21
C VAL A 199 -9.74 -18.00 11.74
N THR A 200 -8.81 -18.48 10.94
CA THR A 200 -9.01 -18.88 9.54
C THR A 200 -8.28 -20.19 9.29
N ASN A 201 -8.42 -20.74 8.08
CA ASN A 201 -7.70 -21.93 7.67
C ASN A 201 -7.23 -21.79 6.20
N PRO A 202 -6.29 -22.62 5.74
CA PRO A 202 -5.79 -22.55 4.36
C PRO A 202 -6.83 -22.78 3.25
N ALA A 203 -8.00 -23.37 3.54
CA ALA A 203 -9.06 -23.54 2.56
C ALA A 203 -9.80 -22.23 2.26
N ASN A 204 -9.78 -21.26 3.19
CA ASN A 204 -10.41 -19.95 3.05
C ASN A 204 -9.50 -18.93 2.31
N ARG A 205 -8.42 -19.39 1.68
CA ARG A 205 -7.50 -18.51 0.94
C ARG A 205 -8.20 -17.81 -0.22
N GLY A 206 -8.05 -16.49 -0.30
CA GLY A 206 -8.63 -15.66 -1.35
C GLY A 206 -10.10 -15.31 -1.17
N GLU A 207 -10.74 -15.72 -0.06
CA GLU A 207 -12.16 -15.41 0.20
C GLU A 207 -12.43 -13.91 0.38
N LEU A 208 -11.44 -13.13 0.80
CA LEU A 208 -11.58 -11.66 0.89
C LEU A 208 -11.47 -11.00 -0.49
N GLY A 209 -11.03 -11.74 -1.52
CA GLY A 209 -10.88 -11.24 -2.89
C GLY A 209 -9.81 -10.15 -3.02
N LEU A 210 -8.82 -10.16 -2.12
CA LEU A 210 -7.80 -9.12 -2.05
C LEU A 210 -6.96 -9.15 -3.34
N GLN A 211 -6.90 -8.02 -4.05
CA GLN A 211 -6.17 -7.93 -5.29
C GLN A 211 -4.68 -7.75 -5.02
N ALA A 212 -3.83 -8.66 -5.50
CA ALA A 212 -2.38 -8.50 -5.39
C ALA A 212 -1.92 -7.15 -6.01
N PRO A 213 -0.84 -6.55 -5.48
CA PRO A 213 -0.39 -5.25 -5.96
C PRO A 213 0.06 -5.40 -7.42
N LYS A 214 -0.52 -4.59 -8.33
CA LYS A 214 -0.17 -4.67 -9.76
C LYS A 214 1.31 -4.40 -9.96
N PRO A 215 2.08 -5.28 -10.62
CA PRO A 215 3.49 -5.00 -10.90
C PRO A 215 3.61 -3.72 -11.74
N VAL A 216 4.51 -2.83 -11.32
CA VAL A 216 4.84 -1.61 -12.06
C VAL A 216 5.73 -1.96 -13.24
N VAL A 217 5.41 -1.43 -14.42
CA VAL A 217 6.19 -1.61 -15.63
C VAL A 217 6.51 -0.26 -16.27
N ILE A 218 7.79 0.03 -16.45
CA ILE A 218 8.25 1.13 -17.28
C ILE A 218 8.09 0.73 -18.75
N VAL A 219 7.37 1.54 -19.51
CA VAL A 219 7.25 1.39 -20.96
C VAL A 219 8.42 2.14 -21.61
N GLY A 220 9.44 1.39 -22.00
CA GLY A 220 10.60 1.92 -22.71
C GLY A 220 10.36 2.07 -24.21
N SER A 221 11.45 2.37 -24.92
CA SER A 221 11.41 2.62 -26.37
C SER A 221 11.08 1.36 -27.19
N PHE A 222 10.36 1.61 -28.29
CA PHE A 222 10.06 0.61 -29.32
C PHE A 222 10.57 1.12 -30.67
N ALA A 223 11.72 0.62 -31.11
CA ALA A 223 12.40 1.15 -32.29
C ALA A 223 12.58 0.11 -33.39
N GLY A 224 12.50 0.59 -34.63
CA GLY A 224 12.78 -0.15 -35.85
C GLY A 224 14.24 -0.05 -36.26
N ALA A 225 14.50 -0.10 -37.57
CA ALA A 225 15.83 0.15 -38.11
C ALA A 225 16.26 1.60 -37.85
N ASN A 226 17.56 1.81 -37.60
CA ASN A 226 18.17 3.13 -37.32
C ASN A 226 17.58 3.86 -36.11
N ASP A 227 17.08 3.14 -35.11
CA ASP A 227 16.44 3.69 -33.90
C ASP A 227 15.20 4.57 -34.17
N GLU A 228 14.62 4.48 -35.37
CA GLU A 228 13.39 5.18 -35.73
C GLU A 228 12.15 4.35 -35.39
N ASP A 229 11.03 5.00 -35.05
CA ASP A 229 9.72 4.34 -34.87
C ASP A 229 8.71 4.73 -35.96
N PRO A 230 8.91 4.33 -37.23
CA PRO A 230 7.99 4.68 -38.32
C PRO A 230 6.59 4.08 -38.15
N LEU A 231 6.44 3.00 -37.36
CA LEU A 231 5.14 2.39 -37.07
C LEU A 231 4.42 3.05 -35.89
N ARG A 232 5.05 4.01 -35.20
CA ARG A 232 4.56 4.62 -33.96
C ARG A 232 4.17 3.56 -32.92
N LEU A 233 4.94 2.47 -32.88
CA LEU A 233 4.69 1.34 -32.01
C LEU A 233 4.87 1.73 -30.54
N GLU A 234 5.78 2.65 -30.22
CA GLU A 234 5.95 3.17 -28.86
C GLU A 234 4.66 3.82 -28.36
N LYS A 235 4.07 4.71 -29.18
CA LYS A 235 2.77 5.34 -28.87
C LYS A 235 1.65 4.31 -28.74
N ALA A 236 1.61 3.32 -29.64
CA ALA A 236 0.57 2.29 -29.62
C ALA A 236 0.68 1.39 -28.38
N VAL A 237 1.90 1.00 -27.99
CA VAL A 237 2.16 0.23 -26.78
C VAL A 237 1.82 1.06 -25.55
N GLY A 238 2.27 2.32 -25.48
CA GLY A 238 1.96 3.22 -24.37
C GLY A 238 0.45 3.36 -24.12
N ALA A 239 -0.33 3.57 -25.18
CA ALA A 239 -1.78 3.66 -25.09
C ALA A 239 -2.43 2.36 -24.58
N ILE A 240 -2.11 1.21 -25.17
CA ILE A 240 -2.70 -0.09 -24.79
C ILE A 240 -2.28 -0.53 -23.38
N MET A 241 -1.03 -0.23 -23.00
CA MET A 241 -0.52 -0.52 -21.65
C MET A 241 -1.21 0.36 -20.60
N GLY A 242 -1.53 1.62 -20.95
CA GLY A 242 -2.33 2.54 -20.14
C GLY A 242 -3.63 1.92 -19.61
N ASP A 243 -4.27 1.10 -20.43
CA ASP A 243 -5.55 0.43 -20.10
C ASP A 243 -5.37 -0.92 -19.37
N SER A 244 -4.15 -1.33 -19.03
CA SER A 244 -3.93 -2.62 -18.37
C SER A 244 -4.54 -2.64 -16.97
N LYS A 245 -5.31 -3.70 -16.69
CA LYS A 245 -5.80 -4.00 -15.35
C LYS A 245 -4.85 -4.88 -14.54
N LYS A 246 -3.84 -5.47 -15.17
CA LYS A 246 -2.94 -6.46 -14.54
C LYS A 246 -1.57 -5.88 -14.17
N VAL A 247 -1.15 -4.80 -14.82
CA VAL A 247 0.12 -4.11 -14.53
C VAL A 247 -0.13 -2.61 -14.41
N LYS A 248 0.74 -1.89 -13.71
CA LYS A 248 0.71 -0.41 -13.68
C LYS A 248 1.78 0.14 -14.63
N PRO A 249 1.41 0.76 -15.76
CA PRO A 249 2.39 1.34 -16.66
C PRO A 249 2.91 2.68 -16.13
N TRP A 250 4.22 2.89 -16.28
CA TRP A 250 4.86 4.20 -16.20
C TRP A 250 5.37 4.57 -17.59
N LEU A 251 4.79 5.62 -18.15
CA LEU A 251 5.10 6.07 -19.52
C LEU A 251 6.22 7.12 -19.53
N ASP A 252 6.35 7.90 -18.46
CA ASP A 252 7.26 9.06 -18.40
C ASP A 252 8.47 8.84 -17.48
N VAL A 253 8.73 7.60 -17.08
CA VAL A 253 9.85 7.23 -16.17
C VAL A 253 10.90 6.45 -16.95
N ALA A 254 12.14 6.96 -17.01
CA ALA A 254 13.21 6.32 -17.79
C ALA A 254 13.81 5.09 -17.11
N SER A 255 13.95 5.13 -15.78
CA SER A 255 14.56 4.07 -14.97
C SER A 255 14.12 4.17 -13.52
N HIS A 256 13.93 3.03 -12.88
CA HIS A 256 13.76 2.98 -11.43
C HIS A 256 14.23 1.63 -10.87
N PRO A 257 15.06 1.59 -9.80
CA PRO A 257 15.46 0.36 -9.12
C PRO A 257 14.27 -0.55 -8.77
N GLY A 258 14.43 -1.87 -8.94
CA GLY A 258 13.43 -2.88 -8.56
C GLY A 258 12.23 -3.04 -9.49
N VAL A 259 11.98 -2.05 -10.37
CA VAL A 259 10.84 -2.00 -11.29
C VAL A 259 11.10 -2.77 -12.58
N PHE A 260 10.05 -3.35 -13.15
CA PHE A 260 10.12 -4.02 -14.45
C PHE A 260 10.15 -3.00 -15.58
N ARG A 261 10.83 -3.32 -16.68
CA ARG A 261 10.85 -2.51 -17.89
C ARG A 261 10.56 -3.37 -19.09
N ILE A 262 9.72 -2.86 -19.99
CA ILE A 262 9.55 -3.43 -21.32
C ILE A 262 10.16 -2.52 -22.37
N ALA A 263 10.77 -3.10 -23.39
CA ALA A 263 11.23 -2.38 -24.57
C ALA A 263 11.28 -3.31 -25.77
N GLY A 264 11.29 -2.74 -26.97
CA GLY A 264 11.23 -3.52 -28.19
C GLY A 264 12.19 -3.03 -29.25
N SER A 265 12.75 -3.98 -30.01
CA SER A 265 13.30 -3.70 -31.32
C SER A 265 12.54 -4.48 -32.39
N TYR A 266 12.22 -3.86 -33.51
CA TYR A 266 11.44 -4.51 -34.57
C TYR A 266 12.06 -4.39 -35.96
N ALA A 267 11.82 -5.39 -36.79
CA ALA A 267 12.19 -5.41 -38.20
C ALA A 267 10.92 -5.55 -39.05
N VAL A 268 10.91 -4.87 -40.20
CA VAL A 268 9.80 -4.91 -41.15
C VAL A 268 10.26 -5.61 -42.43
N ALA A 269 9.63 -6.73 -42.75
CA ALA A 269 9.86 -7.49 -43.98
C ALA A 269 8.56 -7.54 -44.80
N GLY A 270 8.46 -6.67 -45.80
CA GLY A 270 7.24 -6.50 -46.59
C GLY A 270 6.07 -6.04 -45.71
N LYS A 271 5.06 -6.91 -45.55
CA LYS A 271 3.87 -6.63 -44.71
C LYS A 271 4.01 -7.14 -43.27
N VAL A 272 5.04 -7.92 -42.97
CA VAL A 272 5.23 -8.57 -41.67
C VAL A 272 6.17 -7.74 -40.81
N VAL A 273 5.81 -7.57 -39.54
CA VAL A 273 6.65 -6.96 -38.51
C VAL A 273 7.05 -8.04 -37.53
N THR A 274 8.35 -8.19 -37.28
CA THR A 274 8.90 -9.06 -36.26
C THR A 274 9.47 -8.21 -35.15
N LEU A 275 8.85 -8.26 -33.97
CA LEU A 275 9.22 -7.51 -32.77
C LEU A 275 9.92 -8.43 -31.77
N LYS A 276 11.12 -8.05 -31.34
CA LYS A 276 11.79 -8.64 -30.18
C LYS A 276 11.45 -7.80 -28.95
N LEU A 277 10.54 -8.29 -28.13
CA LEU A 277 10.20 -7.74 -26.83
C LEU A 277 11.24 -8.18 -25.79
N LEU A 278 11.73 -7.24 -25.01
CA LEU A 278 12.57 -7.46 -23.85
C LEU A 278 11.77 -7.14 -22.59
N ILE A 279 11.72 -8.08 -21.66
CA ILE A 279 11.24 -7.86 -20.29
C ILE A 279 12.46 -7.85 -19.40
N GLN A 280 12.66 -6.73 -18.72
CA GLN A 280 13.85 -6.42 -17.94
C GLN A 280 13.46 -6.03 -16.52
N ARG A 281 14.42 -6.05 -15.62
CA ARG A 281 14.28 -5.50 -14.27
C ARG A 281 15.53 -4.72 -13.92
N PHE A 282 15.34 -3.57 -13.29
CA PHE A 282 16.44 -2.83 -12.70
C PHE A 282 16.82 -3.46 -11.36
N ASP A 283 18.11 -3.67 -11.11
CA ASP A 283 18.57 -4.06 -9.78
C ASP A 283 18.65 -2.86 -8.82
N ALA A 284 19.12 -3.11 -7.60
CA ALA A 284 19.25 -2.08 -6.57
C ALA A 284 20.28 -0.99 -6.91
N ALA A 285 21.23 -1.26 -7.80
CA ALA A 285 22.20 -0.29 -8.29
C ALA A 285 21.68 0.52 -9.49
N GLY A 286 20.49 0.18 -10.02
CA GLY A 286 19.91 0.81 -11.20
C GLY A 286 20.40 0.20 -12.51
N ASP A 287 21.06 -0.96 -12.47
CA ASP A 287 21.50 -1.66 -13.67
C ASP A 287 20.39 -2.52 -14.28
N ARG A 288 20.31 -2.53 -15.61
CA ARG A 288 19.26 -3.25 -16.36
C ARG A 288 19.65 -4.70 -16.57
N LYS A 289 18.87 -5.63 -16.02
CA LYS A 289 18.99 -7.07 -16.33
C LYS A 289 17.82 -7.55 -17.18
N THR A 290 18.11 -8.18 -18.32
CA THR A 290 17.08 -8.82 -19.13
C THR A 290 16.64 -10.13 -18.48
N LEU A 291 15.36 -10.24 -18.16
CA LEU A 291 14.75 -11.44 -17.58
C LEU A 291 14.24 -12.39 -18.66
N LYS A 292 13.60 -11.83 -19.69
CA LYS A 292 13.00 -12.59 -20.78
C LYS A 292 13.12 -11.83 -22.10
N SER A 293 13.26 -12.57 -23.19
CA SER A 293 13.09 -12.06 -24.55
C SER A 293 12.03 -12.87 -25.28
N ILE A 294 11.08 -12.19 -25.89
CA ILE A 294 9.94 -12.79 -26.58
C ILE A 294 9.90 -12.24 -28.00
N VAL A 295 9.75 -13.12 -28.99
CA VAL A 295 9.58 -12.73 -30.38
C VAL A 295 8.08 -12.73 -30.70
N LEU A 296 7.57 -11.59 -31.14
CA LEU A 296 6.19 -11.38 -31.54
C LEU A 296 6.14 -11.02 -33.02
N THR A 297 5.15 -11.55 -33.73
CA THR A 297 4.92 -11.20 -35.14
C THR A 297 3.60 -10.47 -35.30
N GLY A 298 3.57 -9.50 -36.22
CA GLY A 298 2.40 -8.67 -36.50
C GLY A 298 2.37 -8.20 -37.94
N SER A 299 1.36 -7.39 -38.27
CA SER A 299 1.20 -6.77 -39.59
C SER A 299 1.61 -5.30 -39.52
N LYS A 300 2.31 -4.82 -40.55
CA LYS A 300 2.65 -3.39 -40.69
C LYS A 300 1.39 -2.52 -40.73
N ALA A 301 0.28 -3.06 -41.25
CA ALA A 301 -0.98 -2.34 -41.38
C ALA A 301 -1.75 -2.21 -40.05
N ASP A 302 -1.38 -2.98 -39.02
CA ASP A 302 -2.06 -2.97 -37.72
C ASP A 302 -1.06 -2.99 -36.55
N PRO A 303 -0.38 -1.86 -36.28
CA PRO A 303 0.50 -1.73 -35.13
C PRO A 303 -0.23 -1.88 -33.79
N ALA A 304 -1.53 -1.58 -33.73
CA ALA A 304 -2.34 -1.69 -32.52
C ALA A 304 -2.52 -3.15 -32.11
N ALA A 305 -2.78 -4.06 -33.05
CA ALA A 305 -2.82 -5.50 -32.77
C ALA A 305 -1.47 -6.03 -32.27
N LEU A 306 -0.35 -5.55 -32.83
CA LEU A 306 0.98 -5.93 -32.35
C LEU A 306 1.24 -5.40 -30.93
N ALA A 307 0.87 -4.16 -30.63
CA ALA A 307 0.91 -3.61 -29.27
C ALA A 307 0.02 -4.40 -28.29
N GLY A 308 -1.14 -4.89 -28.74
CA GLY A 308 -1.99 -5.81 -27.98
C GLY A 308 -1.27 -7.11 -27.61
N LYS A 309 -0.48 -7.68 -28.53
CA LYS A 309 0.36 -8.85 -28.25
C LYS A 309 1.48 -8.54 -27.25
N VAL A 310 2.07 -7.35 -27.31
CA VAL A 310 3.05 -6.90 -26.32
C VAL A 310 2.43 -6.89 -24.93
N ARG A 311 1.28 -6.22 -24.76
CA ARG A 311 0.57 -6.19 -23.47
C ARG A 311 0.27 -7.60 -22.96
N ALA A 312 -0.32 -8.46 -23.79
CA ALA A 312 -0.67 -9.81 -23.38
C ALA A 312 0.56 -10.62 -22.92
N ALA A 313 1.68 -10.51 -23.63
CA ALA A 313 2.94 -11.16 -23.25
C ALA A 313 3.50 -10.60 -21.93
N THR A 314 3.52 -9.27 -21.78
CA THR A 314 3.97 -8.61 -20.55
C THR A 314 3.12 -9.01 -19.34
N GLU A 315 1.80 -8.94 -19.46
CA GLU A 315 0.88 -9.32 -18.38
C GLU A 315 1.03 -10.79 -17.98
N SER A 316 1.17 -11.68 -18.96
CA SER A 316 1.35 -13.12 -18.70
C SER A 316 2.64 -13.40 -17.94
N GLU A 317 3.76 -12.81 -18.36
CA GLU A 317 5.06 -13.03 -17.73
C GLU A 317 5.13 -12.41 -16.33
N LEU A 318 4.64 -11.17 -16.16
CA LEU A 318 4.69 -10.51 -14.86
C LEU A 318 3.71 -11.10 -13.85
N SER A 319 2.57 -11.63 -14.30
CA SER A 319 1.66 -12.39 -13.42
C SER A 319 2.28 -13.72 -12.94
N SER A 320 3.21 -14.29 -13.70
CA SER A 320 3.93 -15.52 -13.32
C SER A 320 5.09 -15.25 -12.35
N ALA A 321 5.70 -14.07 -12.45
CA ALA A 321 6.80 -13.64 -11.57
C ALA A 321 6.34 -13.09 -10.21
N ALA A 322 5.05 -12.79 -10.06
CA ALA A 322 4.43 -12.29 -8.83
C ALA A 322 3.82 -13.39 -7.94
N LYS A 323 3.88 -14.66 -8.37
CA LYS A 323 3.53 -15.84 -7.58
C LYS A 323 4.76 -16.40 -6.89
#